data_AF-A0A183H0Z8-F1
#
_entry.id   AF-A0A183H0Z8-F1
#
_cell.length_a   1.000
_cell.length_b   1.000
_cell.length_c   1.000
_cell.angle_alpha   90.00
_cell.angle_beta   90.00
_cell.angle_gamma   90.00
#
_symmetry.space_group_name_H-M   'P 1'
#
loop_
_entity.id
_entity.type
_entity.pdbx_description
1 polymer ?
#
loop_
_entity_poly.entity_id
_entity_poly.type
_entity_poly.pdbx_seq_one_letter_code
_entity_poly.pdbx_strand_id
1 'polypeptide(L)'
;MDEAWLQIFQYFTTLERIRYERVSTRWMKLLREYWKQLNTVDTDILCVDVRLIHWSDCVRAVLVRCSPNITSFSFGRNPKETCPRSMKKRLCPDVLKELLEKAPSLRSFRVEE
;
A
#
# COMPACT_ATOMS: atom_id res chain seq x y z
N MET A 1 14.76 20.64 -4.94
CA MET A 1 15.48 19.43 -4.44
C MET A 1 14.54 18.43 -3.77
N ASP A 2 13.62 18.87 -2.91
CA ASP A 2 12.67 17.97 -2.24
C ASP A 2 11.69 17.27 -3.22
N GLU A 3 11.27 17.96 -4.28
CA GLU A 3 10.47 17.37 -5.37
C GLU A 3 11.21 16.23 -6.09
N ALA A 4 12.52 16.36 -6.30
CA ALA A 4 13.32 15.30 -6.92
C ALA A 4 13.34 14.04 -6.04
N TRP A 5 13.41 14.20 -4.71
CA TRP A 5 13.30 13.07 -3.79
C TRP A 5 11.93 12.39 -3.82
N LEU A 6 10.84 13.16 -3.94
CA LEU A 6 9.50 12.59 -4.09
C LEU A 6 9.38 11.74 -5.37
N GLN A 7 10.02 12.16 -6.46
CA GLN A 7 10.09 11.36 -7.69
C GLN A 7 10.96 10.10 -7.49
N ILE A 8 12.10 10.22 -6.81
CA ILE A 8 12.97 9.06 -6.51
C ILE A 8 12.22 8.01 -5.67
N PHE A 9 11.42 8.42 -4.69
CA PHE A 9 10.69 7.50 -3.83
C PHE A 9 9.71 6.61 -4.58
N GLN A 10 9.21 7.03 -5.76
CA GLN A 10 8.35 6.19 -6.60
C GLN A 10 9.03 4.90 -7.07
N TYR A 11 10.36 4.90 -7.17
CA TYR A 11 11.14 3.72 -7.58
C TYR A 11 11.43 2.74 -6.44
N PHE A 12 11.21 3.13 -5.19
CA PHE A 12 11.36 2.24 -4.04
C PHE A 12 10.12 1.39 -3.84
N THR A 13 10.30 0.16 -3.37
CA THR A 13 9.22 -0.69 -2.89
C THR A 13 8.54 -0.08 -1.66
N THR A 14 7.32 -0.51 -1.34
CA THR A 14 6.62 -0.09 -0.13
C THR A 14 7.42 -0.37 1.13
N LEU A 15 8.09 -1.53 1.22
CA LEU A 15 8.91 -1.90 2.36
C LEU A 15 10.11 -0.96 2.52
N GLU A 16 10.79 -0.62 1.43
CA GLU A 16 11.90 0.34 1.44
C GLU A 16 11.43 1.71 1.90
N ARG A 17 10.34 2.24 1.34
CA ARG A 17 9.76 3.52 1.76
C ARG A 17 9.46 3.54 3.26
N ILE A 18 8.83 2.50 3.80
CA ILE A 18 8.53 2.40 5.24
C ILE A 18 9.82 2.39 6.08
N ARG A 19 10.86 1.66 5.66
CA ARG A 19 12.15 1.63 6.37
C ARG A 19 12.85 2.99 6.31
N TYR A 20 12.78 3.65 5.16
CA TYR A 20 13.45 4.92 4.90
C TYR A 20 12.85 6.11 5.65
N GLU A 21 11.62 5.99 6.17
CA GLU A 21 11.07 6.93 7.15
C GLU A 21 11.97 7.05 8.40
N ARG A 22 12.78 6.04 8.71
CA ARG A 22 13.65 5.98 9.90
C ARG A 22 15.06 6.51 9.65
N VAL A 23 15.43 6.81 8.40
CA VAL A 23 16.80 7.24 8.03
C VAL A 23 17.10 8.64 8.54
N SER A 24 16.15 9.58 8.38
CA SER A 24 16.28 10.93 8.88
C SER A 24 14.91 11.59 9.03
N THR A 25 14.84 12.63 9.86
CA THR A 25 13.62 13.44 10.02
C THR A 25 13.19 14.09 8.69
N ARG A 26 14.15 14.46 7.83
CA ARG A 26 13.87 15.00 6.49
C ARG A 26 13.21 13.96 5.60
N TRP A 27 13.77 12.76 5.53
CA TRP A 27 13.20 11.66 4.72
C TRP A 27 11.83 11.24 5.24
N MET A 28 11.65 11.18 6.56
CA MET A 28 10.34 10.94 7.17
C MET A 28 9.29 11.95 6.68
N LYS A 29 9.60 13.25 6.68
CA LYS A 29 8.68 14.29 6.23
C LYS A 29 8.35 14.13 4.75
N LEU A 30 9.36 13.93 3.89
CA LEU A 30 9.15 13.77 2.45
C LEU A 30 8.34 12.50 2.12
N LEU A 31 8.62 11.38 2.78
CA LEU A 31 7.85 10.15 2.60
C LEU A 31 6.41 10.30 3.07
N ARG A 32 6.15 11.03 4.16
CA ARG A 32 4.77 11.36 4.57
C ARG A 32 4.03 12.17 3.52
N GLU A 33 4.68 13.14 2.88
CA GLU A 33 4.08 13.88 1.76
C GLU A 33 3.83 12.97 0.56
N TYR A 34 4.75 12.05 0.24
CA TYR A 34 4.53 11.03 -0.77
C TYR A 34 3.30 10.16 -0.46
N TRP A 35 3.17 9.64 0.77
CA TRP A 35 2.01 8.82 1.15
C TRP A 35 0.69 9.58 1.07
N LYS A 36 0.66 10.87 1.38
CA LYS A 36 -0.53 11.72 1.24
C LYS A 36 -0.97 11.91 -0.20
N GLN A 37 -0.09 11.74 -1.18
CA GLN A 37 -0.45 11.80 -2.61
C GLN A 37 -1.03 10.47 -3.11
N LEU A 38 -0.83 9.38 -2.36
CA LEU A 38 -1.35 8.07 -2.71
C LEU A 38 -2.88 8.03 -2.52
N ASN A 39 -3.59 7.94 -3.63
CA ASN A 39 -5.05 7.85 -3.71
C ASN A 39 -5.54 6.47 -4.20
N THR A 40 -4.63 5.57 -4.54
CA THR A 40 -4.92 4.23 -5.02
C THR A 40 -4.12 3.22 -4.21
N VAL A 41 -4.80 2.17 -3.75
CA VAL A 41 -4.18 1.04 -3.05
C VAL A 41 -4.33 -0.18 -3.94
N ASP A 42 -3.24 -0.57 -4.60
CA ASP A 42 -3.19 -1.76 -5.46
C ASP A 42 -2.10 -2.70 -4.95
N THR A 43 -2.47 -3.90 -4.52
CA THR A 43 -1.51 -4.89 -4.00
C THR A 43 -0.45 -5.30 -5.01
N ASP A 44 -0.74 -5.25 -6.31
CA ASP A 44 0.19 -5.65 -7.36
C ASP A 44 1.39 -4.70 -7.45
N ILE A 45 1.13 -3.44 -7.10
CA ILE A 45 2.11 -2.35 -7.12
C ILE A 45 2.74 -2.19 -5.74
N LEU A 46 1.92 -2.26 -4.68
CA LEU A 46 2.35 -1.94 -3.33
C LEU A 46 2.98 -3.12 -2.60
N CYS A 47 2.56 -4.36 -2.90
CA CYS A 47 3.05 -5.56 -2.21
C CYS A 47 4.13 -6.29 -3.03
N VAL A 48 4.82 -5.60 -3.94
CA VAL A 48 6.00 -6.11 -4.63
C VAL A 48 7.02 -6.63 -3.61
N ASP A 49 7.53 -7.83 -3.85
CA ASP A 49 8.46 -8.57 -2.96
C ASP A 49 7.91 -8.90 -1.55
N VAL A 50 6.62 -8.71 -1.31
CA VAL A 50 5.93 -9.15 -0.08
C VAL A 50 5.27 -10.50 -0.33
N ARG A 51 5.50 -11.46 0.58
CA ARG A 51 4.80 -12.76 0.53
C ARG A 51 3.30 -12.56 0.71
N LEU A 52 2.48 -13.34 -0.02
CA LEU A 52 1.01 -13.22 -0.02
C LEU A 52 0.40 -13.18 1.39
N ILE A 53 0.90 -14.02 2.31
CA ILE A 53 0.43 -14.07 3.70
C ILE A 53 0.53 -12.74 4.45
N HIS A 54 1.41 -11.84 4.03
CA HIS A 54 1.66 -10.54 4.64
C HIS A 54 1.05 -9.38 3.84
N TRP A 55 0.29 -9.65 2.78
CA TRP A 55 -0.32 -8.57 1.98
C TRP A 55 -1.31 -7.76 2.80
N SER A 56 -2.11 -8.40 3.66
CA SER A 56 -2.99 -7.69 4.59
C SER A 56 -2.21 -6.75 5.52
N ASP A 57 -1.07 -7.20 6.06
CA ASP A 57 -0.22 -6.38 6.93
C ASP A 57 0.42 -5.22 6.15
N CYS A 58 0.87 -5.48 4.93
CA CYS A 58 1.43 -4.47 4.04
C CYS A 58 0.39 -3.39 3.71
N VAL A 59 -0.82 -3.80 3.32
CA VAL A 59 -1.94 -2.88 3.06
C VAL A 59 -2.28 -2.08 4.30
N ARG A 60 -2.38 -2.70 5.48
CA ARG A 60 -2.60 -2.00 6.75
C ARG A 60 -1.54 -0.93 7.00
N ALA A 61 -0.27 -1.28 6.80
CA ALA A 61 0.83 -0.33 6.98
C ALA A 61 0.75 0.86 6.00
N VAL A 62 0.29 0.65 4.77
CA VAL A 62 0.04 1.74 3.81
C VAL A 62 -1.19 2.56 4.23
N LEU A 63 -2.28 1.91 4.61
CA LEU A 63 -3.52 2.58 5.02
C LEU A 63 -3.30 3.53 6.17
N VAL A 64 -2.49 3.20 7.18
CA VAL A 64 -2.18 4.13 8.28
C VAL A 64 -1.50 5.42 7.79
N ARG A 65 -0.76 5.36 6.67
CA ARG A 65 0.06 6.47 6.16
C ARG A 65 -0.60 7.30 5.06
N CYS A 66 -1.41 6.67 4.24
CA CYS A 66 -1.89 7.29 3.01
C CYS A 66 -2.95 8.37 3.27
N SER A 67 -3.32 9.08 2.19
CA SER A 67 -4.43 10.02 2.18
C SER A 67 -5.74 9.38 2.66
N PRO A 68 -6.65 10.12 3.32
CA PRO A 68 -8.04 9.67 3.50
C PRO A 68 -8.82 9.64 2.17
N ASN A 69 -8.32 10.31 1.13
CA ASN A 69 -9.02 10.41 -0.16
C ASN A 69 -8.68 9.25 -1.11
N ILE A 70 -8.64 8.02 -0.60
CA ILE A 70 -8.44 6.84 -1.44
C ILE A 70 -9.66 6.67 -2.34
N THR A 71 -9.45 6.60 -3.65
CA THR A 71 -10.52 6.47 -4.66
C THR A 71 -10.59 5.09 -5.27
N SER A 72 -9.50 4.30 -5.21
CA SER A 72 -9.44 2.94 -5.73
C SER A 72 -8.69 2.00 -4.80
N PHE A 73 -9.25 0.79 -4.61
CA PHE A 73 -8.67 -0.29 -3.84
C PHE A 73 -8.74 -1.61 -4.63
N SER A 74 -7.62 -2.28 -4.78
CA SER A 74 -7.45 -3.57 -5.44
C SER A 74 -6.60 -4.49 -4.56
N PHE A 75 -7.13 -5.67 -4.24
CA PHE A 75 -6.43 -6.71 -3.50
C PHE A 75 -6.48 -8.02 -4.28
N GLY A 76 -5.32 -8.63 -4.51
CA GLY A 76 -5.25 -10.05 -4.87
C GLY A 76 -4.78 -10.38 -6.29
N ARG A 77 -4.32 -9.45 -7.13
CA ARG A 77 -3.76 -9.85 -8.43
C ARG A 77 -2.26 -10.12 -8.26
N ASN A 78 -1.81 -11.32 -8.62
CA ASN A 78 -0.38 -11.62 -8.70
C ASN A 78 -0.11 -11.96 -10.15
N PRO A 79 0.42 -11.01 -10.95
CA PRO A 79 0.64 -11.24 -12.38
C PRO A 79 1.73 -12.29 -12.65
N LYS A 80 2.52 -12.67 -11.62
CA LYS A 80 3.52 -13.74 -11.67
C LYS A 80 3.00 -14.93 -10.87
N GLU A 81 2.14 -15.72 -11.48
CA GLU A 81 1.62 -16.96 -10.92
C GLU A 81 2.73 -17.83 -10.31
N THR A 82 2.71 -17.98 -8.97
CA THR A 82 3.10 -19.19 -8.24
C THR A 82 2.60 -19.02 -6.80
N CYS A 83 1.28 -18.97 -6.62
CA CYS A 83 0.73 -19.27 -5.31
C CYS A 83 0.53 -20.78 -5.22
N PRO A 84 1.17 -21.47 -4.25
CA PRO A 84 0.79 -22.84 -3.95
C PRO A 84 -0.71 -22.85 -3.66
N ARG A 85 -1.42 -23.81 -4.26
CA ARG A 85 -2.88 -23.98 -4.31
C ARG A 85 -3.64 -23.96 -2.95
N SER A 86 -2.98 -23.66 -1.83
CA SER A 86 -3.56 -23.69 -0.48
C SER A 86 -3.64 -22.32 0.23
N MET A 87 -2.98 -21.27 -0.26
CA MET A 87 -3.08 -19.94 0.37
C MET A 87 -4.19 -19.11 -0.28
N LYS A 88 -5.36 -19.07 0.36
CA LYS A 88 -6.44 -18.17 -0.02
C LYS A 88 -5.98 -16.73 0.16
N LYS A 89 -6.20 -15.89 -0.86
CA LYS A 89 -5.98 -14.44 -0.81
C LYS A 89 -7.06 -13.82 0.07
N ARG A 90 -6.88 -13.89 1.39
CA ARG A 90 -7.84 -13.31 2.33
C ARG A 90 -7.37 -11.95 2.79
N LEU A 91 -8.08 -10.92 2.33
CA LEU A 91 -8.05 -9.63 2.98
C LEU A 91 -8.54 -9.79 4.42
N CYS A 92 -7.73 -9.38 5.38
CA CYS A 92 -8.12 -9.40 6.79
C CYS A 92 -9.34 -8.48 7.03
N PRO A 93 -10.40 -8.92 7.74
CA PRO A 93 -11.59 -8.11 7.98
C PRO A 93 -11.29 -6.75 8.64
N ASP A 94 -10.29 -6.68 9.51
CA ASP A 94 -9.89 -5.44 10.16
C ASP A 94 -9.35 -4.41 9.16
N VAL A 95 -8.66 -4.87 8.11
CA VAL A 95 -8.13 -4.01 7.05
C VAL A 95 -9.28 -3.45 6.19
N LEU A 96 -10.30 -4.27 5.95
CA LEU A 96 -11.51 -3.81 5.28
C LEU A 96 -12.24 -2.74 6.11
N LYS A 97 -12.35 -2.95 7.42
CA LYS A 97 -12.95 -1.96 8.32
C LYS A 97 -12.17 -0.64 8.31
N GLU A 98 -10.85 -0.71 8.45
CA GLU A 98 -9.98 0.48 8.40
C GLU A 98 -10.09 1.22 7.06
N LEU A 99 -10.17 0.49 5.94
CA LEU A 99 -10.38 1.08 4.61
C LEU A 99 -11.71 1.83 4.55
N LEU A 100 -12.80 1.24 5.04
CA LEU A 100 -14.14 1.86 5.00
C LEU A 100 -14.21 3.11 5.87
N GLU A 101 -13.57 3.11 7.04
CA GLU A 101 -13.48 4.28 7.91
C GLU A 101 -12.62 5.38 7.29
N LYS A 102 -11.51 5.01 6.64
CA LYS A 102 -10.54 5.97 6.12
C LYS A 102 -10.90 6.54 4.75
N ALA A 103 -11.59 5.76 3.91
CA ALA A 103 -11.85 6.09 2.50
C ALA A 103 -13.36 6.14 2.19
N PRO A 104 -14.12 7.09 2.74
CA PRO A 104 -15.55 7.22 2.46
C PRO A 104 -15.85 7.57 0.99
N SER A 105 -14.84 8.07 0.26
CA SER A 105 -14.93 8.46 -1.15
C SER A 105 -14.50 7.35 -2.12
N LEU A 106 -14.35 6.11 -1.65
CA LEU A 106 -13.90 4.99 -2.47
C LEU A 106 -14.87 4.74 -3.63
N ARG A 107 -14.38 4.84 -4.87
CA ARG A 107 -15.18 4.67 -6.09
C ARG A 107 -15.02 3.29 -6.71
N SER A 108 -13.89 2.66 -6.48
CA SER A 108 -13.53 1.36 -7.03
C SER A 108 -13.01 0.47 -5.92
N PHE A 109 -13.64 -0.68 -5.74
CA PHE A 109 -13.26 -1.70 -4.77
C PHE A 109 -13.24 -3.06 -5.46
N ARG A 110 -12.09 -3.74 -5.39
CA ARG A 110 -11.90 -5.08 -5.95
C ARG A 110 -11.11 -5.95 -4.97
N VAL A 111 -11.62 -7.14 -4.71
CA VAL A 111 -10.93 -8.20 -3.99
C VAL A 111 -11.08 -9.47 -4.81
N GLU A 112 -9.97 -10.01 -5.30
CA GLU A 112 -9.95 -11.27 -6.06
C GLU A 112 -9.68 -12.44 -5.08
N GLU A 113 -10.44 -13.54 -5.23
CA GLU A 113 -10.35 -14.74 -4.38
C GLU A 113 -9.08 -15.58 -4.61
#